data_AF-A0A9E3KGX4-F1
#
_entry.id   AF-A0A9E3KGX4-F1
#
_cell.length_a   1.000
_cell.length_b   1.000
_cell.length_c   1.000
_cell.angle_alpha   90.00
_cell.angle_beta   90.00
_cell.angle_gamma   90.00
#
_symmetry.space_group_name_H-M   'P 1'
#
loop_
_entity.id
_entity.type
_entity.pdbx_description
1 polymer ?
#
loop_
_entity_poly.entity_id
_entity_poly.type
_entity_poly.pdbx_seq_one_letter_code
_entity_poly.pdbx_strand_id
1 'polypeptide(L)'
;MKKWLTVFGFLLCAYAASAQNNIEIIQDPRIDVYMQRYDVTFQQELIQEIYRVKLIDTYDRNKAYGTQSSFRQKFPYQTFLTHDGIKFQVKAGRFNTKAEAEDALIQIRRHFPSAFLLPPEPIEN
;
A
#
# COMPACT_ATOMS: atom_id res chain seq x y z
N MET A 1 2.12 3.67 75.71
CA MET A 1 1.58 2.50 74.98
C MET A 1 0.82 2.90 73.71
N LYS A 2 -0.09 3.89 73.72
CA LYS A 2 -0.83 4.35 72.52
C LYS A 2 0.03 4.83 71.34
N LYS A 3 1.20 5.46 71.58
CA LYS A 3 2.11 5.96 70.52
C LYS A 3 2.80 4.85 69.72
N TRP A 4 2.96 3.65 70.31
CA TRP A 4 3.54 2.50 69.61
C TRP A 4 2.48 1.78 68.76
N LEU A 5 1.22 1.80 69.19
CA LEU A 5 0.09 1.27 68.43
C LEU A 5 -0.18 2.06 67.13
N THR A 6 0.00 3.39 67.17
CA THR A 6 -0.15 4.26 65.97
C THR A 6 0.99 4.07 64.97
N VAL A 7 2.21 3.84 65.44
CA VAL A 7 3.37 3.57 64.56
C VAL A 7 3.24 2.18 63.90
N PHE A 8 2.78 1.18 64.66
CA PHE A 8 2.54 -0.16 64.12
C PHE A 8 1.38 -0.17 63.09
N GLY A 9 0.31 0.58 63.33
CA GLY A 9 -0.79 0.74 62.37
C GLY A 9 -0.38 1.45 61.08
N PHE A 10 0.49 2.46 61.16
CA PHE A 10 1.01 3.16 59.99
C PHE A 10 1.94 2.27 59.14
N LEU A 11 2.75 1.43 59.80
CA LEU A 11 3.66 0.50 59.14
C LEU A 11 2.91 -0.64 58.41
N LEU A 12 1.75 -1.05 58.93
CA LEU A 12 0.87 -2.04 58.29
C LEU A 12 0.16 -1.49 57.04
N CYS A 13 -0.26 -0.21 57.05
CA CYS A 13 -0.83 0.44 55.86
C CYS A 13 0.18 0.57 54.71
N ALA A 14 1.47 0.82 55.02
CA ALA A 14 2.50 0.93 53.99
C ALA A 14 2.77 -0.40 53.26
N TYR A 15 2.61 -1.54 53.94
CA TYR A 15 2.79 -2.88 53.35
C TYR A 15 1.62 -3.30 52.45
N ALA A 16 0.40 -2.80 52.70
CA ALA A 16 -0.75 -3.08 51.85
C ALA A 16 -0.71 -2.31 50.52
N ALA A 17 -0.05 -1.15 50.48
CA ALA A 17 0.08 -0.32 49.28
C ALA A 17 1.09 -0.88 48.24
N SER A 18 2.04 -1.74 48.65
CA SER A 18 3.04 -2.32 47.74
C SER A 18 2.56 -3.59 47.02
N ALA A 19 1.39 -4.12 47.36
CA ALA A 19 0.85 -5.37 46.79
C ALA A 19 0.01 -5.18 45.51
N GLN A 20 -0.17 -3.96 45.01
CA GLN A 20 -1.15 -3.65 43.97
C GLN A 20 -0.63 -3.64 42.51
N ASN A 21 0.64 -3.97 42.24
CA ASN A 21 1.26 -3.67 40.94
C ASN A 21 1.81 -4.87 40.14
N ASN A 22 1.45 -6.11 40.43
CA ASN A 22 1.95 -7.26 39.68
C ASN A 22 0.90 -7.79 38.69
N ILE A 23 0.70 -7.07 37.58
CA ILE A 23 -0.12 -7.55 36.46
C ILE A 23 0.76 -8.45 35.60
N GLU A 24 0.61 -9.77 35.75
CA GLU A 24 1.24 -10.76 34.89
C GLU A 24 0.37 -10.93 33.63
N ILE A 25 0.83 -10.40 32.50
CA ILE A 25 0.13 -10.55 31.22
C ILE A 25 0.54 -11.88 30.60
N ILE A 26 -0.28 -12.92 30.80
CA ILE A 26 -0.09 -14.23 30.17
C ILE A 26 -0.71 -14.16 28.77
N GLN A 27 0.13 -13.91 27.74
CA GLN A 27 -0.30 -13.98 26.34
C GLN A 27 0.01 -15.36 25.75
N ASP A 28 -0.85 -15.83 24.85
CA ASP A 28 -0.56 -17.02 24.06
C ASP A 28 0.56 -16.69 23.05
N PRO A 29 1.69 -17.43 23.04
CA PRO A 29 2.80 -17.18 22.10
C PRO A 29 2.40 -17.26 20.62
N ARG A 30 1.24 -17.85 20.30
CA ARG A 30 0.68 -17.82 18.95
C ARG A 30 0.32 -16.40 18.52
N ILE A 31 -0.10 -15.53 19.44
CA ILE A 31 -0.46 -14.13 19.16
C ILE A 31 0.75 -13.40 18.60
N ASP A 32 1.95 -13.60 19.16
CA ASP A 32 3.19 -13.02 18.65
C ASP A 32 3.51 -13.50 17.23
N VAL A 33 3.30 -14.81 16.96
CA VAL A 33 3.48 -15.37 15.61
C VAL A 33 2.49 -14.77 14.62
N TYR A 34 1.23 -14.59 15.03
CA TYR A 34 0.23 -13.94 14.19
C TYR A 34 0.55 -12.47 13.96
N MET A 35 1.05 -11.76 14.97
CA MET A 35 1.43 -10.35 14.86
C MET A 35 2.63 -10.18 13.92
N GLN A 36 3.65 -11.04 14.04
CA GLN A 36 4.79 -11.04 13.11
C GLN A 36 4.36 -11.36 11.67
N ARG A 37 3.46 -12.32 11.47
CA ARG A 37 2.92 -12.63 10.13
C ARG A 37 2.10 -11.48 9.57
N TYR A 38 1.30 -10.83 10.41
CA TYR A 38 0.56 -9.64 10.03
C TYR A 38 1.50 -8.51 9.64
N ASP A 39 2.53 -8.20 10.45
CA ASP A 39 3.51 -7.16 10.14
C ASP A 39 4.28 -7.44 8.85
N VAL A 40 4.70 -8.67 8.59
CA VAL A 40 5.41 -9.03 7.35
C VAL A 40 4.50 -8.93 6.14
N THR A 41 3.26 -9.40 6.24
CA THR A 41 2.27 -9.33 5.14
C THR A 41 1.86 -7.88 4.90
N PHE A 42 1.59 -7.12 5.95
CA PHE A 42 1.25 -5.70 5.91
C PHE A 42 2.39 -4.84 5.37
N GLN A 43 3.65 -5.16 5.70
CA GLN A 43 4.81 -4.51 5.10
C GLN A 43 5.01 -4.89 3.63
N GLN A 44 4.60 -6.08 3.20
CA GLN A 44 4.56 -6.44 1.78
C GLN A 44 3.38 -5.79 1.04
N GLU A 45 2.27 -5.55 1.73
CA GLU A 45 1.10 -4.79 1.30
C GLU A 45 1.25 -3.27 1.46
N LEU A 46 2.44 -2.77 1.86
CA LEU A 46 2.81 -1.37 1.64
C LEU A 46 2.55 -1.11 0.16
N ILE A 47 1.51 -0.34 -0.11
CA ILE A 47 0.89 -0.11 -1.41
C ILE A 47 2.00 -0.04 -2.46
N GLN A 48 2.21 -1.17 -3.15
CA GLN A 48 3.25 -1.20 -4.16
C GLN A 48 2.72 -0.32 -5.30
N GLU A 49 3.34 0.84 -5.43
CA GLU A 49 3.00 1.83 -6.42
C GLU A 49 3.60 1.42 -7.77
N ILE A 50 2.79 1.51 -8.82
CA ILE A 50 3.20 1.21 -10.18
C ILE A 50 3.03 2.42 -11.07
N TYR A 51 3.99 2.62 -11.96
CA TYR A 51 3.92 3.62 -13.00
C TYR A 51 3.31 3.03 -14.26
N ARG A 52 2.49 3.83 -14.94
CA ARG A 52 1.85 3.47 -16.21
C ARG A 52 1.96 4.62 -17.21
N VAL A 53 2.04 4.29 -18.49
CA VAL A 53 2.00 5.29 -19.56
C VAL A 53 0.59 5.38 -20.12
N LYS A 54 -0.04 6.56 -20.05
CA LYS A 54 -1.31 6.79 -20.75
C LYS A 54 -1.03 7.01 -22.23
N LEU A 55 -1.74 6.29 -23.10
CA LEU A 55 -1.64 6.41 -24.56
C LEU A 55 -2.65 7.41 -25.12
N ILE A 56 -3.91 7.27 -24.72
CA ILE A 56 -5.02 8.10 -25.18
C ILE A 56 -6.11 8.19 -24.10
N ASP A 57 -6.87 9.28 -24.18
CA ASP A 57 -8.08 9.53 -23.41
C ASP A 57 -9.15 10.04 -24.41
N THR A 58 -10.28 9.34 -24.54
CA THR A 58 -11.26 9.63 -25.61
C THR A 58 -12.67 9.16 -25.27
N TYR A 59 -13.69 9.81 -25.84
CA TYR A 59 -15.09 9.34 -25.76
C TYR A 59 -15.43 8.31 -26.85
N ASP A 60 -14.56 8.12 -27.84
CA ASP A 60 -14.78 7.16 -28.91
C ASP A 60 -14.22 5.79 -28.54
N ARG A 61 -15.14 4.84 -28.30
CA ARG A 61 -14.81 3.45 -28.01
C ARG A 61 -13.91 2.85 -29.09
N ASN A 62 -14.24 3.00 -30.37
CA ASN A 62 -13.49 2.37 -31.45
C ASN A 62 -12.06 2.88 -31.51
N LYS A 63 -11.87 4.18 -31.26
CA LYS A 63 -10.53 4.78 -31.17
C LYS A 63 -9.71 4.23 -30.02
N ALA A 64 -10.32 4.01 -28.84
CA ALA A 64 -9.64 3.41 -27.70
C ALA A 64 -9.18 1.97 -27.99
N TYR A 65 -10.09 1.12 -28.47
CA TYR A 65 -9.77 -0.28 -28.80
C TYR A 65 -8.78 -0.39 -29.97
N GLY A 66 -8.88 0.48 -30.97
CA GLY A 66 -7.92 0.55 -32.09
C GLY A 66 -6.51 0.94 -31.62
N THR A 67 -6.42 1.90 -30.69
CA THR A 67 -5.15 2.31 -30.08
C THR A 67 -4.55 1.17 -29.27
N GLN A 68 -5.37 0.48 -28.46
CA GLN A 68 -4.94 -0.68 -27.67
C GLN A 68 -4.41 -1.80 -28.55
N SER A 69 -5.11 -2.13 -29.64
CA SER A 69 -4.67 -3.15 -30.60
C SER A 69 -3.34 -2.78 -31.28
N SER A 70 -3.24 -1.54 -31.76
CA SER A 70 -2.03 -1.03 -32.42
C SER A 70 -0.83 -1.03 -31.47
N PHE A 71 -1.04 -0.72 -30.19
CA PHE A 71 0.03 -0.76 -29.20
C PHE A 71 0.52 -2.20 -28.95
N ARG A 72 -0.40 -3.14 -28.73
CA ARG A 72 -0.08 -4.57 -28.49
C ARG A 72 0.71 -5.22 -29.63
N GLN A 73 0.56 -4.74 -30.86
CA GLN A 73 1.33 -5.22 -32.01
C GLN A 73 2.77 -4.71 -32.04
N LYS A 74 3.05 -3.55 -31.44
CA LYS A 74 4.34 -2.85 -31.54
C LYS A 74 5.20 -3.00 -30.29
N PHE A 75 4.58 -3.18 -29.13
CA PHE A 75 5.25 -3.16 -27.84
C PHE A 75 4.89 -4.41 -27.03
N PRO A 76 5.86 -4.97 -26.27
CA PRO A 76 5.64 -6.16 -25.45
C PRO A 76 4.89 -5.86 -24.13
N TYR A 77 4.55 -4.60 -23.85
CA TYR A 77 3.93 -4.21 -22.60
C TYR A 77 2.42 -4.46 -22.58
N GLN A 78 1.90 -4.88 -21.43
CA GLN A 78 0.47 -5.06 -21.24
C GLN A 78 -0.28 -3.72 -21.35
N THR A 79 -1.46 -3.75 -21.94
CA THR A 79 -2.36 -2.59 -22.05
C THR A 79 -3.56 -2.76 -21.13
N PHE A 80 -3.98 -1.66 -20.52
CA PHE A 80 -5.16 -1.59 -19.65
C PHE A 80 -6.13 -0.58 -20.24
N LEU A 81 -7.38 -0.99 -20.40
CA LEU A 81 -8.44 -0.11 -20.88
C LEU A 81 -9.39 0.11 -19.71
N THR A 82 -9.46 1.36 -19.24
CA THR A 82 -10.28 1.78 -18.11
C THR A 82 -11.39 2.72 -18.60
N HIS A 83 -12.49 2.76 -17.85
CA HIS A 83 -13.63 3.62 -18.12
C HIS A 83 -13.86 4.55 -16.95
N ASP A 84 -13.94 5.84 -17.24
CA ASP A 84 -14.33 6.87 -16.28
C ASP A 84 -15.59 7.55 -16.82
N GLY A 85 -16.75 7.03 -16.39
CA GLY A 85 -18.05 7.35 -16.97
C GLY A 85 -18.12 6.96 -18.46
N ILE A 86 -18.28 7.96 -19.34
CA ILE A 86 -18.37 7.77 -20.80
C ILE A 86 -16.96 7.74 -21.44
N LYS A 87 -15.94 8.14 -20.70
CA LYS A 87 -14.59 8.33 -21.24
C LYS A 87 -13.78 7.03 -21.16
N PHE A 88 -13.09 6.72 -22.24
CA PHE A 88 -12.22 5.56 -22.40
C PHE A 88 -10.77 6.02 -22.28
N GLN A 89 -10.04 5.39 -21.36
CA GLN A 89 -8.62 5.63 -21.15
C GLN A 89 -7.85 4.35 -21.46
N VAL A 90 -6.78 4.49 -22.25
CA VAL A 90 -5.86 3.37 -22.52
C VAL A 90 -4.52 3.66 -21.86
N LYS A 91 -4.12 2.79 -20.92
CA LYS A 91 -2.84 2.80 -20.24
C LYS A 91 -1.98 1.63 -20.72
N ALA A 92 -0.67 1.74 -20.59
CA ALA A 92 0.28 0.74 -21.02
C ALA A 92 1.43 0.58 -20.03
N GLY A 93 1.88 -0.67 -19.90
CA GLY A 93 2.96 -1.06 -19.01
C GLY A 93 2.57 -1.11 -17.55
N ARG A 94 3.44 -1.77 -16.78
CA ARG A 94 3.47 -1.78 -15.32
C ARG A 94 4.93 -1.68 -14.96
N PHE A 95 5.36 -0.49 -14.55
CA PHE A 95 6.76 -0.20 -14.26
C PHE A 95 6.90 0.02 -12.76
N ASN A 96 7.93 -0.57 -12.16
CA ASN A 96 8.13 -0.50 -10.70
C ASN A 96 8.87 0.78 -10.31
N THR A 97 9.57 1.41 -11.26
CA THR A 97 10.32 2.65 -11.02
C THR A 97 9.96 3.70 -12.05
N LYS A 98 10.07 4.97 -11.65
CA LYS A 98 9.85 6.10 -12.55
C LYS A 98 10.81 6.10 -13.74
N ALA A 99 12.10 5.79 -13.49
CA ALA A 99 13.13 5.76 -14.53
C ALA A 99 12.80 4.73 -15.63
N GLU A 100 12.40 3.51 -15.25
CA GLU A 100 11.97 2.47 -16.19
C GLU A 100 10.78 2.92 -17.04
N ALA A 101 9.82 3.62 -16.43
CA ALA A 101 8.65 4.13 -17.11
C ALA A 101 8.99 5.29 -18.07
N GLU A 102 9.96 6.14 -17.72
CA GLU A 102 10.46 7.22 -18.57
C GLU A 102 11.19 6.66 -19.81
N ASP A 103 12.02 5.64 -19.63
CA ASP A 103 12.71 4.95 -20.73
C ASP A 103 11.71 4.32 -21.71
N ALA A 104 10.68 3.65 -21.19
CA ALA A 104 9.60 3.11 -22.01
C ALA A 104 8.81 4.23 -22.73
N LEU A 105 8.53 5.33 -22.03
CA LEU A 105 7.80 6.48 -22.58
C LEU A 105 8.53 7.10 -23.78
N ILE A 106 9.85 7.21 -23.74
CA ILE A 106 10.65 7.75 -24.85
C ILE A 106 10.44 6.91 -26.12
N GLN A 107 10.40 5.59 -25.98
CA GLN A 107 10.18 4.67 -27.10
C GLN A 107 8.74 4.72 -27.59
N ILE A 108 7.78 4.73 -26.67
CA ILE A 108 6.34 4.77 -26.97
C ILE A 108 5.97 6.07 -27.69
N ARG A 109 6.52 7.22 -27.27
CA ARG A 109 6.23 8.54 -27.86
C ARG A 109 6.55 8.65 -29.34
N ARG A 110 7.49 7.84 -29.85
CA ARG A 110 7.81 7.79 -31.29
C ARG A 110 6.63 7.35 -32.14
N HIS A 111 5.74 6.51 -31.59
CA HIS A 111 4.54 6.02 -32.28
C HIS A 111 3.24 6.59 -31.72
N PHE A 112 3.24 7.02 -30.46
CA PHE A 112 2.10 7.58 -29.76
C PHE A 112 2.48 8.94 -29.16
N PRO A 113 2.46 10.04 -29.94
CA PRO A 113 2.95 11.35 -29.49
C PRO A 113 2.16 11.93 -28.30
N SER A 114 0.89 11.55 -28.16
CA SER A 114 0.04 11.93 -27.03
C SER A 114 0.35 11.17 -25.74
N ALA A 115 1.30 10.24 -25.76
CA ALA A 115 1.60 9.42 -24.60
C ALA A 115 2.32 10.20 -23.50
N PHE A 116 1.93 9.95 -22.25
CA PHE A 116 2.57 10.54 -21.08
C PHE A 116 2.54 9.63 -19.87
N LEU A 117 3.48 9.86 -18.95
CA LEU A 117 3.61 9.12 -17.70
C LEU A 117 2.54 9.55 -16.70
N LEU A 118 1.79 8.59 -16.16
CA LEU A 118 0.86 8.83 -15.07
C LEU A 118 1.60 8.86 -13.72
N PRO A 119 1.07 9.58 -12.71
CA PRO A 119 1.50 9.42 -11.33
C PRO A 119 1.46 7.94 -10.90
N PRO A 120 2.26 7.55 -9.89
CA PRO A 120 2.20 6.20 -9.35
C PRO A 120 0.78 5.88 -8.90
N GLU A 121 0.28 4.71 -9.32
CA GLU A 121 -1.02 4.18 -8.92
C GLU A 121 -0.79 2.98 -7.99
N PRO A 122 -1.62 2.81 -6.93
CA PRO A 122 -1.70 1.54 -6.20
C PRO A 122 -1.91 0.38 -7.17
N ILE A 123 -1.29 -0.78 -6.90
CA ILE A 123 -1.73 -2.01 -7.56
C ILE A 123 -3.16 -2.31 -7.10
N GLU A 124 -4.11 -2.23 -8.02
CA GLU A 124 -5.45 -2.80 -7.82
C GLU A 124 -5.32 -4.32 -7.79
N ASN A 125 -5.78 -4.94 -6.70
CA ASN A 125 -5.87 -6.40 -6.50
C ASN A 125 -7.04 -7.01 -7.26
#